data_AF-A0A847MNH4-F1
#
_entry.id   AF-A0A847MNH4-F1
#
_cell.length_a   1.000
_cell.length_b   1.000
_cell.length_c   1.000
_cell.angle_alpha   90.00
_cell.angle_beta   90.00
_cell.angle_gamma   90.00
#
_symmetry.space_group_name_H-M   'P 1'
#
loop_
_entity.id
_entity.type
_entity.pdbx_description
1 polymer ?
#
loop_
_entity_poly.entity_id
_entity_poly.type
_entity_poly.pdbx_seq_one_letter_code
_entity_poly.pdbx_strand_id
1 'polypeptide(L)' 'MHIWVDADACPVVVKEILFRAAQRWQQPLTLVANQMLRTPPSRLINAVQVPRGFDVADDYI' A
#
# COMPACT_ATOMS: atom_id res chain seq x y z
N MET A 1 -12.87 -1.15 -8.26
CA MET A 1 -11.65 -0.35 -8.54
C MET A 1 -10.60 -0.77 -7.53
N HIS A 2 -9.33 -0.89 -7.91
CA HIS A 2 -8.27 -1.32 -6.99
C HIS A 2 -7.31 -0.16 -6.79
N ILE A 3 -6.98 0.14 -5.54
CA ILE A 3 -6.08 1.24 -5.19
C ILE A 3 -4.67 0.68 -5.04
N TRP A 4 -3.76 1.16 -5.88
CA TRP A 4 -2.33 0.83 -5.83
C TRP A 4 -1.55 2.04 -5.36
N VAL A 5 -0.57 1.81 -4.48
CA VAL A 5 0.22 2.88 -3.87
C VAL A 5 1.66 2.41 -3.71
N ASP A 6 2.59 3.14 -4.32
CA ASP A 6 3.99 3.11 -3.91
C ASP A 6 4.11 3.71 -2.49
N ALA A 7 4.61 2.89 -1.57
CA ALA A 7 4.66 3.15 -0.16
C ALA A 7 6.09 3.38 0.38
N ASP A 8 7.10 3.47 -0.50
CA ASP A 8 8.50 3.69 -0.15
C ASP A 8 8.73 5.05 0.53
N ALA A 9 8.10 6.10 0.00
CA ALA A 9 8.16 7.44 0.58
C ALA A 9 6.85 7.87 1.26
N CYS A 10 5.86 6.98 1.36
CA CYS A 10 4.52 7.34 1.83
C CYS A 10 4.50 7.53 3.37
N PRO A 11 4.16 8.73 3.88
CA PRO A 11 4.10 8.99 5.32
C PRO A 11 3.04 8.14 6.02
N VAL A 12 3.26 7.83 7.30
CA VAL A 12 2.33 7.00 8.10
C VAL A 12 0.90 7.57 8.10
N VAL A 13 0.75 8.89 8.24
CA VAL A 13 -0.56 9.55 8.22
C VAL A 13 -1.32 9.34 6.91
N VAL A 14 -0.61 9.31 5.77
CA VAL A 14 -1.23 9.05 4.47
C VAL A 14 -1.68 7.60 4.38
N LYS A 15 -0.87 6.64 4.87
CA LYS A 15 -1.25 5.23 4.95
C LYS A 15 -2.53 5.04 5.78
N GLU A 16 -2.64 5.72 6.92
CA GLU A 16 -3.86 5.68 7.75
C GLU A 16 -5.09 6.21 7.03
N ILE A 17 -4.98 7.31 6.29
CA ILE A 17 -6.07 7.86 5.48
C ILE A 17 -6.47 6.85 4.40
N LEU A 18 -5.50 6.23 3.72
CA LEU A 18 -5.75 5.21 2.71
C LEU A 18 -6.44 3.97 3.28
N PHE A 19 -6.05 3.51 4.48
CA PHE A 19 -6.72 2.40 5.16
C PHE A 19 -8.19 2.71 5.46
N ARG A 20 -8.46 3.91 6.00
CA ARG A 20 -9.83 4.35 6.28
C ARG A 20 -10.63 4.51 4.98
N ALA A 21 -10.02 5.00 3.91
CA ALA A 21 -10.65 5.12 2.60
C ALA A 21 -10.98 3.74 2.01
N ALA A 22 -10.02 2.82 1.97
CA ALA A 22 -10.24 1.45 1.49
C ALA A 22 -11.39 0.76 2.22
N GLN A 23 -11.45 0.89 3.55
CA GLN A 23 -12.55 0.37 4.35
C GLN A 23 -13.88 1.09 4.09
N ARG A 24 -13.91 2.42 4.08
CA ARG A 24 -15.15 3.17 3.88
C ARG A 24 -15.79 2.90 2.52
N TRP A 25 -14.97 2.79 1.48
CA TRP A 25 -15.43 2.63 0.10
C TRP A 25 -15.44 1.16 -0.34
N GLN A 26 -15.08 0.24 0.56
CA GLN A 26 -14.99 -1.20 0.29
C GLN A 26 -14.16 -1.51 -0.96
N GLN A 27 -13.06 -0.78 -1.16
CA GLN A 27 -12.15 -0.99 -2.28
C GLN A 27 -10.88 -1.69 -1.81
N PRO A 28 -10.35 -2.67 -2.58
CA PRO A 28 -9.03 -3.24 -2.32
C PRO A 28 -7.93 -2.16 -2.39
N LEU A 29 -6.99 -2.24 -1.46
CA LEU A 29 -5.80 -1.41 -1.37
C LEU A 29 -4.58 -2.33 -1.31
N THR A 30 -3.62 -2.11 -2.19
CA THR A 30 -2.31 -2.77 -2.12
C THR A 30 -1.21 -1.72 -2.04
N LEU A 31 -0.45 -1.78 -0.95
CA LEU A 31 0.75 -0.98 -0.76
C LEU A 31 1.96 -1.77 -1.25
N VAL A 32 2.81 -1.14 -2.05
CA VAL A 32 4.03 -1.75 -2.59
C VAL A 32 5.23 -0.99 -2.06
N ALA A 33 6.22 -1.66 -1.48
CA ALA A 33 7.42 -1.01 -0.98
C ALA A 33 8.64 -1.94 -0.96
N ASN A 34 9.84 -1.38 -1.04
CA ASN A 34 11.10 -2.07 -0.87
C ASN A 34 11.40 -2.50 0.58
N GLN A 35 10.52 -2.15 1.51
CA GLN A 35 10.61 -2.46 2.93
C GLN A 35 9.30 -3.06 3.46
N MET A 36 9.42 -3.81 4.55
CA MET A 36 8.26 -4.38 5.24
C MET A 36 7.31 -3.27 5.73
N LEU A 37 6.05 -3.34 5.33
CA LEU A 37 5.01 -2.42 5.77
C LEU A 37 4.14 -3.07 6.83
N ARG A 38 3.79 -2.30 7.87
CA ARG A 38 2.77 -2.71 8.83
C ARG A 38 1.41 -2.24 8.36
N THR A 39 0.47 -3.16 8.22
CA THR A 39 -0.92 -2.87 7.87
C THR A 39 -1.87 -3.36 8.95
N PRO A 40 -3.03 -2.73 9.12
CA PRO A 40 -4.07 -3.27 9.99
C PRO A 40 -4.61 -4.60 9.40
N PRO A 41 -5.07 -5.53 10.25
CA PRO A 41 -5.73 -6.74 9.77
C PRO A 41 -7.01 -6.37 9.01
N SER A 42 -7.05 -6.69 7.72
CA SER A 42 -8.19 -6.39 6.84
C SER A 42 -8.16 -7.31 5.62
N ARG A 43 -9.33 -7.71 5.13
CA ARG A 43 -9.45 -8.45 3.86
C ARG A 43 -9.23 -7.56 2.62
N LEU A 44 -9.28 -6.24 2.82
CA LEU A 44 -9.16 -5.25 1.75
C LEU A 44 -7.76 -4.64 1.65
N ILE A 45 -6.88 -4.86 2.63
CA ILE A 45 -5.59 -4.17 2.70
C ILE A 45 -4.47 -5.21 2.65
N ASN A 46 -3.68 -5.15 1.58
CA ASN A 46 -2.50 -5.96 1.39
C ASN A 46 -1.25 -5.08 1.35
N ALA A 47 -0.12 -5.66 1.75
CA ALA A 47 1.20 -5.07 1.56
C ALA A 47 2.08 -6.06 0.81
N VAL A 48 2.73 -5.59 -0.24
CA VAL A 48 3.70 -6.34 -1.03
C VAL A 48 5.07 -5.73 -0.81
N GLN A 49 6.02 -6.57 -0.40
CA GLN A 49 7.41 -6.17 -0.33
C GLN A 49 8.10 -6.53 -1.64
N VAL A 50 8.73 -5.55 -2.28
CA VAL A 50 9.55 -5.75 -3.47
C VAL A 50 11.04 -5.65 -3.13
N PRO A 51 11.95 -6.10 -4.02
CA PRO A 51 13.38 -5.86 -3.84
C PRO A 51 13.73 -4.37 -3.76
N ARG A 52 14.91 -4.05 -3.23
CA ARG A 52 15.42 -2.68 -3.24
C ARG A 52 15.87 -2.29 -4.64
N GLY A 53 15.48 -1.10 -5.06
CA GLY A 53 15.91 -0.46 -6.30
C GLY A 53 15.07 0.78 -6.57
N PHE A 54 15.53 1.63 -7.48
CA PHE A 54 14.68 2.69 -8.03
C PHE A 54 13.61 2.06 -8.93
N ASP A 55 12.42 2.64 -8.92
CA ASP A 55 11.27 2.31 -9.79
C ASP A 55 10.71 0.87 -9.65
N VAL A 56 11.25 0.03 -8.76
CA VAL A 56 10.81 -1.36 -8.57
C VAL A 56 9.35 -1.46 -8.11
N ALA A 57 8.90 -0.50 -7.29
CA ALA A 57 7.51 -0.45 -6.86
C ALA A 57 6.56 -0.08 -8.01
N ASP A 58 7.00 0.81 -8.91
CA ASP A 58 6.24 1.21 -10.09
C ASP A 58 6.14 0.08 -11.11
N ASP A 59 7.23 -0.66 -11.33
CA ASP A 59 7.26 -1.84 -12.21
C ASP A 59 6.31 -2.97 -11.76
N TYR A 60 5.89 -2.95 -10.50
CA TYR A 60 4.98 -3.95 -9.94
C TYR A 60 3.48 -3.63 -10.15
N ILE A 61 3.13 -2.37 -10.41
CA ILE A 61 1.74 -1.85 -10.38
C ILE A 61 1.06 -1.93 -11.75
#